data_AF-A0A3N4IUF9-F1
#
_entry.id   AF-A0A3N4IUF9-F1
#
_cell.length_a   1.000
_cell.length_b   1.000
_cell.length_c   1.000
_cell.angle_alpha   90.00
_cell.angle_beta   90.00
_cell.angle_gamma   90.00
#
_symmetry.space_group_name_H-M   'P 1'
#
loop_
_entity.id
_entity.type
_entity.pdbx_description
1 polymer ?
#
loop_
_entity_poly.entity_id
_entity_poly.type
_entity_poly.pdbx_seq_one_letter_code
_entity_poly.pdbx_strand_id
1 'polypeptide(L)' 'GYLVMFFTKFYCEINWIEYCWAQCKRYAHEHCNYTLAGLPAQIPDALASVKPSTIHSLYH' A
#
# COMPACT_ATOMS: atom_id res chain seq x y z
N GLY A 1 25.24 -5.36 4.86
CA GLY A 1 24.38 -5.69 6.02
C GLY A 1 22.98 -5.17 5.75
N TYR A 2 21.96 -5.77 6.36
CA TYR A 2 20.56 -5.33 6.20
C TYR A 2 20.07 -4.68 7.49
N LEU A 3 19.33 -3.57 7.37
CA LEU A 3 18.65 -2.94 8.48
C LEU A 3 17.25 -3.56 8.61
N VAL A 4 16.93 -4.12 9.78
CA VAL A 4 15.62 -4.70 10.08
C VAL A 4 14.87 -3.73 11.01
N MET A 5 13.66 -3.35 10.62
CA MET A 5 12.79 -2.46 11.39
C MET A 5 11.67 -3.27 12.03
N PHE A 6 11.42 -3.04 13.32
CA PHE A 6 10.34 -3.71 14.06
C PHE A 6 9.20 -2.72 14.31
N PHE A 7 8.06 -3.00 13.68
CA PHE A 7 6.83 -2.24 13.88
C PHE A 7 5.89 -3.01 14.80
N THR A 8 5.10 -2.28 15.57
CA THR A 8 4.10 -2.88 16.46
C THR A 8 2.95 -3.48 15.65
N LYS A 9 2.66 -4.77 15.88
CA LYS A 9 1.67 -5.55 15.13
C LYS A 9 0.26 -4.93 15.10
N PHE A 10 -0.15 -4.27 16.19
CA PHE A 10 -1.54 -3.84 16.38
C PHE A 10 -1.77 -2.34 16.18
N TYR A 11 -0.74 -1.58 15.82
CA TYR A 11 -0.85 -0.15 15.54
C TYR A 11 -0.50 0.09 14.07
N CYS A 12 -1.37 -0.37 13.17
CA CYS A 12 -1.21 -0.20 11.73
C CYS A 12 -1.16 1.28 11.30
N GLU A 13 -1.72 2.18 12.11
CA GLU A 13 -1.65 3.63 11.92
C GLU A 13 -0.22 4.18 11.98
N ILE A 14 0.68 3.51 12.72
CA ILE A 14 2.08 3.90 12.90
C ILE A 14 2.97 3.23 11.85
N ASN A 15 2.47 2.18 11.18
CA ASN A 15 3.24 1.46 10.18
C ASN A 15 3.00 2.04 8.78
N TRP A 16 3.95 2.82 8.28
CA TRP A 16 3.86 3.47 6.97
C TRP A 16 3.55 2.48 5.81
N ILE A 17 4.02 1.23 5.90
CA ILE A 17 3.74 0.21 4.87
C ILE A 17 2.25 -0.15 4.84
N GLU A 18 1.59 -0.19 6.00
CA GLU A 18 0.16 -0.49 6.10
C GLU A 18 -0.67 0.64 5.48
N TYR A 19 -0.26 1.89 5.68
CA TYR A 19 -0.89 3.03 5.02
C TYR A 19 -0.76 2.93 3.49
N CYS A 20 0.42 2.61 2.98
CA CYS A 20 0.63 2.42 1.53
C CYS A 20 -0.29 1.33 0.98
N TRP A 21 -0.38 0.20 1.67
CA TRP A 21 -1.29 -0.89 1.29
C TRP A 21 -2.76 -0.49 1.39
N ALA A 22 -3.15 0.32 2.38
CA ALA A 22 -4.51 0.82 2.49
C ALA A 22 -4.91 1.68 1.28
N GLN A 23 -4.02 2.57 0.82
CA GLN A 23 -4.25 3.38 -0.39
C GLN A 23 -4.33 2.52 -1.65
N CYS A 24 -3.43 1.54 -1.80
CA CYS A 24 -3.47 0.58 -2.91
C CYS A 24 -4.80 -0.19 -2.95
N LYS A 25 -5.25 -0.70 -1.78
CA LYS A 25 -6.54 -1.42 -1.66
C LYS A 25 -7.71 -0.53 -2.05
N ARG A 26 -7.67 0.75 -1.65
CA ARG A 26 -8.69 1.73 -2.02
C ARG A 26 -8.73 1.95 -3.53
N TYR A 27 -7.59 2.22 -4.15
CA TYR A 27 -7.50 2.41 -5.61
C TYR A 27 -8.00 1.17 -6.36
N ALA A 28 -7.53 -0.02 -5.96
CA ALA A 28 -7.94 -1.27 -6.56
C ALA A 28 -9.44 -1.51 -6.42
N HIS A 29 -10.06 -1.12 -5.30
CA HIS A 29 -11.50 -1.22 -5.11
C HIS A 29 -12.28 -0.25 -6.02
N GLU A 30 -11.82 1.00 -6.16
CA GLU A 30 -12.44 2.01 -7.03
C GLU A 30 -12.35 1.64 -8.52
N HIS A 31 -11.31 0.91 -8.93
CA HIS A 31 -11.06 0.50 -10.32
C HIS A 31 -11.34 -1.01 -10.57
N CYS A 32 -11.94 -1.70 -9.60
CA CYS A 32 -12.18 -3.14 -9.69
C CYS A 32 -13.27 -3.43 -10.73
N ASN A 33 -12.98 -4.30 -11.68
CA ASN A 33 -14.00 -4.86 -12.58
C ASN A 33 -14.71 -6.11 -11.99
N TYR A 34 -14.46 -6.41 -10.71
CA TYR A 34 -14.97 -7.57 -9.96
C TYR A 34 -14.72 -8.93 -10.64
N THR A 35 -13.66 -9.03 -11.44
CA THR A 35 -13.20 -10.31 -12.01
C THR A 35 -11.93 -10.77 -11.32
N LEU A 36 -11.82 -12.09 -11.08
CA LEU A 36 -10.61 -12.68 -10.52
C LEU A 36 -9.37 -12.43 -11.39
N ALA A 37 -9.52 -12.38 -12.71
CA ALA A 37 -8.44 -12.10 -13.64
C ALA A 37 -8.05 -10.61 -13.69
N GLY A 38 -8.99 -9.70 -13.42
CA GLY A 38 -8.74 -8.26 -13.38
C GLY A 38 -7.99 -7.82 -12.12
N LEU A 39 -8.15 -8.55 -11.01
CA LEU A 39 -7.53 -8.18 -9.74
C LEU A 39 -5.99 -8.12 -9.80
N PRO A 40 -5.26 -9.12 -10.35
CA PRO A 40 -3.80 -9.02 -10.52
C PRO A 40 -3.38 -7.89 -11.46
N ALA A 41 -4.18 -7.62 -12.50
CA ALA A 41 -3.87 -6.58 -13.47
C ALA A 41 -3.95 -5.17 -12.87
N GLN A 42 -4.74 -4.97 -11.81
CA GLN A 42 -4.87 -3.69 -11.11
C GLN A 42 -3.78 -3.44 -10.05
N ILE A 43 -3.00 -4.45 -9.65
CA ILE A 43 -1.97 -4.30 -8.62
C ILE A 43 -0.87 -3.30 -9.02
N PRO A 44 -0.30 -3.35 -10.25
CA PRO A 44 0.71 -2.38 -10.67
C PRO A 44 0.18 -0.94 -10.68
N ASP A 45 -1.05 -0.76 -11.18
CA ASP A 45 -1.69 0.56 -11.25
C ASP A 45 -2.00 1.10 -9.84
N ALA A 46 -2.47 0.24 -8.95
CA ALA A 46 -2.70 0.58 -7.55
C ALA A 46 -1.41 1.00 -6.83
N LEU A 47 -0.31 0.29 -7.07
CA LEU A 47 1.00 0.66 -6.52
C LEU A 47 1.51 1.99 -7.11
N ALA A 48 1.33 2.21 -8.41
CA ALA A 48 1.70 3.44 -9.09
C ALA A 48 0.87 4.67 -8.64
N SER A 49 -0.36 4.43 -8.15
CA SER A 49 -1.23 5.49 -7.62
C SER A 49 -0.68 6.12 -6.32
N VAL A 50 0.13 5.39 -5.55
CA VAL A 50 0.71 5.88 -4.29
C VAL A 50 1.94 6.72 -4.60
N LYS A 51 1.85 8.03 -4.34
CA LYS A 51 2.97 8.95 -4.56
C LYS A 51 4.13 8.63 -3.62
N PRO A 52 5.39 8.67 -4.09
CA PRO A 52 6.57 8.53 -3.23
C PRO A 52 6.61 9.55 -2.08
N SER A 53 6.07 10.76 -2.30
CA SER A 53 5.95 11.79 -1.27
C SER A 53 5.14 11.33 -0.05
N THR A 54 4.12 10.50 -0.26
CA THR A 54 3.29 9.91 0.79
C THR A 54 4.08 8.90 1.62
N ILE A 55 4.97 8.14 0.97
CA ILE A 55 5.88 7.21 1.65
C ILE A 55 6.86 8.01 2.51
N HIS A 56 7.49 9.04 1.93
CA HIS A 56 8.46 9.87 2.64
C HIS A 56 7.87 10.64 3.83
N SER A 57 6.61 11.07 3.77
CA SER A 57 5.98 11.77 4.90
C SER A 57 5.62 10.84 6.07
N LEU A 58 5.44 9.54 5.80
CA LEU A 58 5.02 8.55 6.80
C LEU A 58 6.20 7.71 7.30
N TYR A 59 7.32 7.74 6.59
CA TYR A 59 8.57 7.10 6.98
C TYR A 59 9.27 7.93 8.05
N HIS A 60 9.05 7.60 9.32
CA HIS A 60 9.68 8.20 10.50
C HIS A 60 10.41 7.14 11.32
#